data_AF-A0A4Q7ZFS6-F1
#
_entry.id   AF-A0A4Q7ZFS6-F1
#
_cell.length_a   1.000
_cell.length_b   1.000
_cell.length_c   1.000
_cell.angle_alpha   90.00
_cell.angle_beta   90.00
_cell.angle_gamma   90.00
#
_symmetry.space_group_name_H-M   'P 1'
#
loop_
_entity.id
_entity.type
_entity.pdbx_description
1 polymer ?
#
loop_
_entity_poly.entity_id
_entity_poly.type
_entity_poly.pdbx_seq_one_letter_code
_entity_poly.pdbx_strand_id
1 'polypeptide(L)'
;MFHMGVSPEGRFIIEWESLYCLEGCSTVLPVQAIDRHNITDARYRQMLHAQDGVCAICAKPAWRNGEIAPLVIDHDHVCCPTERRVCGRCTRGLLCPGCNGSLGELELKGPSAYRRESWTTAALAYLREVGCDFDLPHRRAWFAQELQRRRSSRTDSVVQHRRVGNAALPASSRRAEPRPSLKPGNSA
;
A
#
# COMPACT_ATOMS: atom_id res chain seq x y z
N MET A 1 -11.04 -28.82 -1.72
CA MET A 1 -11.57 -28.37 -0.43
C MET A 1 -10.36 -28.17 0.47
N PHE A 2 -10.11 -26.97 0.99
CA PHE A 2 -8.98 -26.71 1.87
C PHE A 2 -9.47 -26.81 3.31
N HIS A 3 -8.70 -27.48 4.18
CA HIS A 3 -8.96 -27.46 5.61
C HIS A 3 -8.04 -26.42 6.24
N MET A 4 -8.65 -25.50 7.00
CA MET A 4 -7.89 -24.64 7.91
C MET A 4 -7.44 -25.52 9.07
N GLY A 5 -6.19 -25.98 9.01
CA GLY A 5 -5.55 -26.72 10.09
C GLY A 5 -4.88 -25.78 11.07
N VAL A 6 -4.65 -26.27 12.28
CA VAL A 6 -3.74 -25.64 13.24
C VAL A 6 -2.63 -26.66 13.48
N SER A 7 -1.40 -26.28 13.13
CA SER A 7 -0.21 -27.09 13.39
C SER A 7 -0.06 -27.42 14.89
N PRO A 8 0.71 -28.46 15.28
CA PRO A 8 0.96 -28.81 16.68
C PRO A 8 1.50 -27.63 17.51
N GLU A 9 2.16 -26.66 16.88
CA GLU A 9 2.71 -25.45 17.50
C GLU A 9 1.72 -24.26 17.52
N GLY A 10 0.45 -24.46 17.15
CA GLY A 10 -0.58 -23.44 17.22
C GLY A 10 -0.62 -22.46 16.04
N ARG A 11 0.09 -22.72 14.93
CA ARG A 11 0.05 -21.89 13.71
C ARG A 11 -1.07 -22.32 12.79
N PHE A 12 -1.79 -21.36 12.20
CA PHE A 12 -2.75 -21.63 11.14
C PHE A 12 -2.00 -22.09 9.88
N ILE A 13 -2.33 -23.29 9.42
CA ILE A 13 -1.81 -23.87 8.19
C ILE A 13 -2.98 -24.15 7.26
N ILE A 14 -2.78 -23.90 5.97
CA ILE A 14 -3.73 -24.35 4.96
C ILE A 14 -3.29 -25.77 4.62
N GLU A 15 -3.97 -26.78 5.17
CA GLU A 15 -3.66 -28.18 4.85
C GLU A 15 -4.26 -28.51 3.48
N TRP A 16 -3.36 -28.73 2.53
CA TRP A 16 -3.68 -29.16 1.18
C TRP A 16 -3.69 -30.69 1.16
N GLU A 17 -4.84 -31.33 1.39
CA GLU A 17 -5.04 -32.75 1.07
C GLU A 17 -5.03 -32.93 -0.46
N SER A 18 -3.84 -32.88 -1.07
CA SER A 18 -3.47 -33.51 -2.34
C SER A 18 -2.14 -32.93 -2.82
N LEU A 19 -1.16 -33.82 -2.99
CA LEU A 19 0.18 -33.60 -3.53
C LEU A 19 0.22 -33.12 -5.00
N TYR A 20 -0.83 -32.51 -5.52
CA TYR A 20 -0.94 -32.09 -6.92
C TYR A 20 -1.41 -30.63 -7.03
N CYS A 21 -0.55 -29.70 -6.65
CA CYS A 21 -0.73 -28.27 -6.90
C CYS A 21 -0.28 -27.87 -8.33
N LEU A 22 -0.61 -28.67 -9.35
CA LEU A 22 -0.18 -28.41 -10.74
C LEU A 22 -1.29 -27.92 -11.70
N GLU A 23 -2.59 -28.12 -11.45
CA GLU A 23 -3.61 -27.70 -12.44
C GLU A 23 -4.86 -26.97 -11.91
N GLY A 24 -4.93 -26.58 -10.63
CA GLY A 24 -6.17 -25.93 -10.16
C GLY A 24 -6.16 -25.39 -8.73
N CYS A 25 -5.10 -24.70 -8.32
CA CYS A 25 -5.09 -24.06 -6.99
C CYS A 25 -6.13 -22.93 -6.95
N SER A 26 -7.13 -23.06 -6.07
CA SER A 26 -8.24 -22.11 -5.90
C SER A 26 -7.82 -20.76 -5.29
N THR A 27 -6.53 -20.49 -5.11
CA THR A 27 -6.04 -19.13 -4.90
C THR A 27 -5.76 -18.52 -6.26
N VAL A 28 -6.71 -17.69 -6.73
CA VAL A 28 -6.55 -16.91 -7.96
C VAL A 28 -5.20 -16.19 -7.92
N LEU A 29 -4.29 -16.48 -8.85
CA LEU A 29 -3.00 -15.80 -8.89
C LEU A 29 -3.22 -14.29 -9.04
N PRO A 30 -2.47 -13.43 -8.32
CA PRO A 30 -2.61 -11.99 -8.44
C PRO A 30 -1.86 -11.49 -9.69
N VAL A 31 -2.37 -11.86 -10.89
CA VAL A 31 -1.70 -11.65 -12.19
C VAL A 31 -1.22 -10.22 -12.42
N GLN A 32 -2.02 -9.21 -12.05
CA GLN A 32 -1.64 -7.80 -12.15
C GLN A 32 -0.50 -7.41 -11.21
N ALA A 33 -0.46 -8.01 -10.01
CA ALA A 33 0.62 -7.77 -9.07
C ALA A 33 1.90 -8.47 -9.53
N ILE A 34 1.80 -9.71 -10.03
CA ILE A 34 2.93 -10.47 -10.58
C ILE A 34 3.62 -9.70 -11.71
N ASP A 35 2.83 -9.18 -12.66
CA ASP A 35 3.33 -8.38 -13.79
C ASP A 35 4.03 -7.09 -13.31
N ARG A 36 3.37 -6.30 -12.47
CA ARG A 36 3.96 -5.08 -11.86
C ARG A 36 5.25 -5.35 -11.11
N HIS A 37 5.37 -6.53 -10.51
CA HIS A 37 6.54 -6.92 -9.74
C HIS A 37 7.63 -7.60 -10.57
N ASN A 38 7.41 -7.81 -11.87
CA ASN A 38 8.37 -8.47 -12.75
C ASN A 38 8.85 -9.83 -12.20
N ILE A 39 7.91 -10.61 -11.66
CA ILE A 39 8.15 -12.00 -11.23
C ILE A 39 7.28 -12.95 -12.06
N THR A 40 7.59 -14.24 -12.01
CA THR A 40 6.79 -15.26 -12.69
C THR A 40 5.73 -15.86 -11.74
N ASP A 41 4.69 -16.45 -12.30
CA ASP A 41 3.70 -17.24 -11.57
C ASP A 41 4.36 -18.35 -10.74
N ALA A 42 5.37 -19.02 -11.33
CA ALA A 42 6.15 -20.05 -10.64
C ALA A 42 6.86 -19.49 -9.41
N ARG A 43 7.47 -18.30 -9.50
CA ARG A 43 8.13 -17.66 -8.37
C ARG A 43 7.13 -17.24 -7.29
N TYR A 44 5.95 -16.74 -7.66
CA TYR A 44 4.89 -16.44 -6.69
C TYR A 44 4.47 -17.71 -5.94
N ARG A 45 4.20 -18.81 -6.65
CA ARG A 45 3.81 -20.09 -6.05
C ARG A 45 4.91 -20.67 -5.16
N GLN A 46 6.18 -20.56 -5.55
CA GLN A 46 7.32 -20.97 -4.73
C GLN A 46 7.35 -20.22 -3.39
N MET A 47 7.19 -18.89 -3.41
CA MET A 47 7.12 -18.11 -2.17
C MET A 47 5.87 -18.47 -1.35
N LEU A 48 4.73 -18.67 -2.00
CA LEU A 48 3.49 -19.05 -1.33
C LEU A 48 3.64 -20.40 -0.61
N HIS A 49 4.24 -21.39 -1.26
CA HIS A 49 4.51 -22.69 -0.68
C HIS A 49 5.54 -22.61 0.44
N ALA A 50 6.64 -21.89 0.24
CA ALA A 50 7.67 -21.71 1.26
C ALA A 50 7.18 -20.99 2.53
N GLN A 51 6.07 -20.26 2.42
CA GLN A 51 5.41 -19.57 3.53
C GLN A 51 4.14 -20.27 4.02
N ASP A 52 3.90 -21.53 3.66
CA ASP A 52 2.70 -22.29 4.06
C ASP A 52 1.37 -21.60 3.72
N GLY A 53 1.36 -20.77 2.67
CA GLY A 53 0.18 -20.02 2.24
C GLY A 53 -0.19 -18.83 3.13
N VAL A 54 0.66 -18.42 4.08
CA VAL A 54 0.36 -17.34 5.04
C VAL A 54 1.32 -16.15 4.95
N CYS A 55 0.92 -15.04 5.55
CA CYS A 55 1.73 -13.82 5.64
C CYS A 55 3.04 -14.08 6.40
N ALA A 56 4.18 -13.69 5.81
CA ALA A 56 5.50 -13.87 6.42
C ALA A 56 5.71 -13.13 7.75
N ILE A 57 4.88 -12.11 8.05
CA ILE A 57 4.99 -11.34 9.31
C ILE A 57 4.03 -11.86 10.38
N CYS A 58 2.75 -12.02 10.05
CA CYS A 58 1.72 -12.33 11.05
C CYS A 58 1.25 -13.78 11.06
N ALA A 59 1.78 -14.63 10.18
CA ALA A 59 1.41 -16.04 10.03
C ALA A 59 -0.10 -16.28 9.87
N LYS A 60 -0.81 -15.33 9.24
CA LYS A 60 -2.24 -15.43 8.93
C LYS A 60 -2.48 -15.36 7.42
N PRO A 61 -3.55 -15.99 6.92
CA PRO A 61 -3.96 -15.81 5.53
C PRO A 61 -4.40 -14.36 5.26
N ALA A 62 -4.37 -13.96 3.99
CA ALA A 62 -4.98 -12.72 3.56
C ALA A 62 -6.49 -12.91 3.37
N TRP A 63 -7.26 -11.88 3.73
CA TRP A 63 -8.71 -11.87 3.60
C TRP A 63 -9.16 -10.65 2.80
N ARG A 64 -10.17 -10.82 1.95
CA ARG A 64 -10.87 -9.74 1.24
C ARG A 64 -12.35 -10.10 1.18
N ASN A 65 -13.20 -9.20 1.67
CA ASN A 65 -14.66 -9.39 1.66
C ASN A 65 -15.13 -10.71 2.30
N GLY A 66 -14.48 -11.14 3.39
CA GLY A 66 -14.81 -12.38 4.10
C GLY A 66 -14.26 -13.66 3.45
N GLU A 67 -13.57 -13.55 2.33
CA GLU A 67 -12.98 -14.69 1.60
C GLU A 67 -11.45 -14.65 1.68
N ILE A 68 -10.83 -15.84 1.56
CA ILE A 68 -9.38 -15.94 1.42
C ILE A 68 -8.97 -15.25 0.12
N ALA A 69 -8.01 -14.35 0.24
CA ALA A 69 -7.48 -13.58 -0.87
C ALA A 69 -5.99 -13.90 -1.09
N PRO A 70 -5.45 -13.61 -2.28
CA PRO A 70 -4.02 -13.73 -2.53
C PRO A 70 -3.22 -12.79 -1.63
N LEU A 71 -2.07 -13.27 -1.17
CA LEU A 71 -1.10 -12.42 -0.47
C LEU A 71 -0.49 -11.41 -1.44
N VAL A 72 -0.14 -10.24 -0.91
CA VAL A 72 0.49 -9.13 -1.63
C VAL A 72 1.99 -9.37 -1.72
N ILE A 73 2.59 -9.04 -2.87
CA ILE A 73 4.03 -9.14 -3.09
C ILE A 73 4.70 -7.95 -2.41
N ASP A 74 5.58 -8.23 -1.45
CA ASP A 74 6.38 -7.23 -0.77
C ASP A 74 7.74 -7.05 -1.44
N HIS A 75 8.26 -5.82 -1.47
CA HIS A 75 9.50 -5.48 -2.14
C HIS A 75 10.26 -4.35 -1.45
N ASP A 76 11.58 -4.30 -1.66
CA ASP A 76 12.43 -3.27 -1.07
C ASP A 76 12.21 -1.89 -1.73
N HIS A 77 11.70 -0.94 -0.94
CA HIS A 77 11.47 0.45 -1.35
C HIS A 77 12.74 1.28 -1.55
N VAL A 78 13.87 0.89 -0.96
CA VAL A 78 15.17 1.53 -1.23
C VAL A 78 15.64 1.16 -2.64
N CYS A 79 15.40 -0.08 -3.08
CA CYS A 79 15.69 -0.53 -4.44
C CYS A 79 14.68 -0.02 -5.46
N CYS A 80 13.38 -0.10 -5.15
CA CYS A 80 12.28 0.32 -6.02
C CYS A 80 11.32 1.24 -5.25
N PRO A 81 11.49 2.57 -5.33
CA PRO A 81 10.71 3.52 -4.52
C PRO A 81 9.23 3.64 -4.89
N THR A 82 8.79 2.99 -5.97
CA THR A 82 7.44 3.11 -6.52
C THR A 82 6.82 1.75 -6.76
N GLU A 83 5.52 1.63 -6.50
CA GLU A 83 4.75 0.40 -6.73
C GLU A 83 4.33 0.17 -8.21
N ARG A 84 4.65 1.13 -9.09
CA ARG A 84 4.23 1.11 -10.50
C ARG A 84 5.02 0.09 -11.33
N ARG A 85 6.32 -0.04 -11.03
CA ARG A 85 7.20 -1.00 -11.70
C ARG A 85 8.34 -1.37 -10.76
N VAL A 86 8.36 -2.62 -10.33
CA VAL A 86 9.40 -3.17 -9.46
C VAL A 86 10.34 -4.01 -10.32
N CYS A 87 11.63 -4.06 -9.97
CA CYS A 87 12.63 -4.74 -10.79
C CYS A 87 12.53 -6.28 -10.79
N GLY A 88 11.73 -6.85 -9.88
CA GLY A 88 11.63 -8.30 -9.65
C GLY A 88 12.77 -8.88 -8.82
N ARG A 89 13.94 -8.26 -8.77
CA ARG A 89 15.06 -8.73 -7.93
C ARG A 89 14.88 -8.38 -6.45
N CYS A 90 14.15 -7.32 -6.16
CA CYS A 90 13.99 -6.83 -4.79
C CYS A 90 12.70 -7.31 -4.09
N THR A 91 12.04 -8.34 -4.63
CA THR A 91 10.92 -9.01 -3.95
C THR A 91 11.43 -9.73 -2.70
N ARG A 92 10.79 -9.47 -1.56
CA ARG A 92 11.18 -9.98 -0.25
C ARG A 92 10.34 -11.20 0.17
N GLY A 93 9.03 -11.15 -0.04
CA GLY A 93 8.11 -12.23 0.30
C GLY A 93 6.65 -11.86 0.07
N LEU A 94 5.74 -12.64 0.64
CA LEU A 94 4.30 -12.45 0.52
C LEU A 94 3.67 -12.03 1.86
N LEU A 95 2.91 -10.94 1.86
CA LEU A 95 2.31 -10.35 3.05
C LEU A 95 0.80 -10.19 2.91
N CYS A 96 0.07 -10.21 4.02
CA CYS A 96 -1.32 -9.75 4.00
C CYS A 96 -1.38 -8.23 3.77
N PRO A 97 -2.47 -7.68 3.22
CA PRO A 97 -2.57 -6.24 2.91
C PRO A 97 -2.27 -5.34 4.10
N GLY A 98 -2.72 -5.72 5.31
CA GLY A 98 -2.49 -4.96 6.53
C GLY A 98 -1.02 -4.94 6.97
N CYS A 99 -0.32 -6.07 6.88
CA CYS A 99 1.10 -6.14 7.20
C CYS A 99 1.93 -5.39 6.15
N ASN A 100 1.61 -5.54 4.86
CA ASN A 100 2.30 -4.85 3.77
C ASN A 100 2.25 -3.32 3.94
N GLY A 101 1.06 -2.77 4.17
CA GLY A 101 0.90 -1.32 4.38
C GLY A 101 1.59 -0.82 5.66
N SER A 102 1.46 -1.58 6.76
CA SER A 102 2.11 -1.23 8.02
C SER A 102 3.64 -1.30 7.93
N LEU A 103 4.19 -2.25 7.16
CA LEU A 103 5.62 -2.37 6.93
C LEU A 103 6.17 -1.16 6.19
N GLY A 104 5.49 -0.71 5.12
CA GLY A 104 5.88 0.52 4.42
C GLY A 104 5.84 1.77 5.30
N GLU A 105 4.88 1.85 6.23
CA GLU A 105 4.85 2.94 7.22
C GLU A 105 6.00 2.84 8.24
N LEU A 106 6.28 1.64 8.74
CA LEU A 106 7.39 1.39 9.67
C LEU A 106 8.72 1.73 9.02
N GLU A 107 8.96 1.30 7.78
CA GLU A 107 10.17 1.63 7.03
C GLU A 107 10.33 3.16 6.85
N LEU A 108 9.24 3.86 6.53
CA LEU A 108 9.28 5.30 6.28
C LEU A 108 9.44 6.14 7.57
N LYS A 109 8.75 5.76 8.65
CA LYS A 109 8.67 6.58 9.88
C LYS A 109 9.54 6.05 11.03
N GLY A 110 10.04 4.83 10.90
CA GLY A 110 10.79 4.12 11.92
C GLY A 110 9.92 3.41 12.96
N PRO A 111 10.52 2.44 13.70
CA PRO A 111 9.80 1.60 14.67
C PRO A 111 9.24 2.40 15.85
N SER A 112 9.87 3.52 16.23
CA SER A 112 9.38 4.39 17.32
C SER A 112 8.02 5.03 17.03
N ALA A 113 7.58 5.06 15.77
CA ALA A 113 6.25 5.54 15.40
C ALA A 113 5.15 4.47 15.58
N TYR A 114 5.50 3.20 15.82
CA TYR A 114 4.56 2.07 15.82
C TYR A 114 4.39 1.48 17.22
N ARG A 115 3.16 1.51 17.77
CA ARG A 115 2.88 1.11 19.17
C ARG A 115 2.68 -0.39 19.40
N ARG A 116 2.57 -1.21 18.34
CA ARG A 116 2.27 -2.66 18.47
C ARG A 116 3.58 -3.45 18.60
N GLU A 117 4.11 -3.56 19.80
CA GLU A 117 5.43 -4.14 20.07
C GLU A 117 5.66 -5.53 19.47
N SER A 118 4.69 -6.44 19.61
CA SER A 118 4.81 -7.81 19.08
C SER A 118 4.88 -7.84 17.54
N TRP A 119 4.04 -7.04 16.87
CA TRP A 119 4.08 -6.92 15.42
C TRP A 119 5.35 -6.21 14.93
N THR A 120 5.76 -5.14 15.60
CA THR A 120 7.00 -4.41 15.27
C THR A 120 8.20 -5.34 15.32
N THR A 121 8.26 -6.20 16.34
CA THR A 121 9.33 -7.21 16.48
C THR A 121 9.34 -8.19 15.30
N ALA A 122 8.18 -8.74 14.94
CA ALA A 122 8.07 -9.66 13.80
C ALA A 122 8.41 -8.98 12.46
N ALA A 123 7.99 -7.73 12.26
CA ALA A 123 8.28 -6.96 11.05
C ALA A 123 9.78 -6.65 10.92
N LEU A 124 10.46 -6.29 12.01
CA LEU A 124 11.90 -6.05 12.01
C LEU A 124 12.69 -7.36 11.77
N ALA A 125 12.23 -8.47 12.35
CA ALA A 125 12.81 -9.79 12.10
C ALA A 125 12.69 -10.17 10.60
N TYR A 126 11.50 -9.99 10.02
CA TYR A 126 11.26 -10.21 8.59
C TYR A 126 12.23 -9.40 7.71
N LEU A 127 12.37 -8.09 7.97
CA LEU A 127 13.31 -7.24 7.22
C LEU A 127 14.76 -7.69 7.34
N ARG A 128 15.18 -8.13 8.52
CA ARG A 128 16.55 -8.62 8.76
C ARG A 128 16.82 -9.92 8.02
N GLU A 129 15.89 -10.86 8.07
CA GLU A 129 16.00 -12.16 7.41
C GLU A 129 16.19 -12.03 5.90
N VAL A 130 15.47 -11.10 5.27
CA VAL A 130 15.57 -10.81 3.83
C VAL A 130 16.69 -9.82 3.48
N GLY A 131 17.60 -9.51 4.41
CA GLY A 131 18.75 -8.63 4.18
C GLY A 131 18.41 -7.14 4.00
N CYS A 132 17.22 -6.72 4.39
CA CYS A 132 16.70 -5.35 4.28
C CYS A 132 16.60 -4.67 5.65
N ASP A 133 17.51 -4.97 6.58
CA ASP A 133 17.47 -4.49 7.96
C ASP A 133 17.33 -2.96 8.01
N PHE A 134 16.25 -2.50 8.66
CA PHE A 134 15.92 -1.09 8.80
C PHE A 134 17.07 -0.27 9.41
N ASP A 135 17.85 -0.86 10.32
CA ASP A 135 18.89 -0.15 11.07
C ASP A 135 20.16 0.11 10.25
N LEU A 136 20.27 -0.42 9.03
CA LEU A 136 21.41 -0.17 8.15
C LEU A 136 21.52 1.34 7.83
N PRO A 137 22.71 1.96 8.01
CA PRO A 137 22.85 3.41 7.89
C PRO A 137 22.36 3.99 6.56
N HIS A 138 22.63 3.30 5.44
CA HIS A 138 22.22 3.74 4.12
C HIS A 138 20.69 3.71 3.95
N ARG A 139 20.00 2.74 4.56
CA ARG A 139 18.54 2.63 4.51
C ARG A 139 17.89 3.70 5.38
N ARG A 140 18.38 3.91 6.60
CA ARG A 140 17.93 5.00 7.48
C ARG A 140 18.07 6.36 6.80
N ALA A 141 19.21 6.61 6.16
CA ALA A 141 19.44 7.84 5.41
C ALA A 141 18.44 8.00 4.25
N TRP A 142 18.21 6.93 3.49
CA TRP A 142 17.26 6.93 2.38
C TRP A 142 15.83 7.25 2.85
N PHE A 143 15.32 6.56 3.87
CA PHE A 143 13.96 6.78 4.37
C PHE A 143 13.78 8.16 5.01
N ALA A 144 14.81 8.70 5.67
CA ALA A 144 14.78 10.06 6.20
C ALA A 144 14.63 11.10 5.08
N GLN A 145 15.37 10.94 3.97
CA GLN A 145 15.25 11.79 2.79
C GLN A 145 13.87 11.66 2.13
N GLU A 146 13.37 10.44 1.98
CA GLU A 146 12.06 10.17 1.40
C GLU A 146 10.92 10.78 2.24
N LEU A 147 10.99 10.68 3.57
CA LEU A 147 10.03 11.32 4.47
C LEU A 147 10.05 12.85 4.34
N GLN A 148 11.24 13.45 4.25
CA GLN A 148 11.38 14.88 4.01
C GLN A 148 10.77 15.28 2.67
N ARG A 149 11.06 14.53 1.60
CA ARG A 149 10.50 14.76 0.26
C ARG A 149 8.96 14.73 0.26
N ARG A 150 8.36 13.73 0.92
CA ARG A 150 6.89 13.62 1.06
C ARG A 150 6.28 14.77 1.86
N ARG A 151 6.98 15.27 2.87
CA ARG A 151 6.53 16.44 3.64
C ARG A 151 6.57 17.71 2.79
N SER A 152 7.65 17.93 2.04
CA SER A 152 7.80 19.07 1.13
C SER A 152 6.76 19.08 0.00
N SER A 153 6.53 17.95 -0.66
CA SER A 153 5.49 17.86 -1.69
C SER A 153 4.09 18.13 -1.13
N ARG A 154 3.82 17.70 0.11
CA ARG A 154 2.56 17.98 0.78
C ARG A 154 2.43 19.47 1.12
N THR A 155 3.49 20.12 1.57
CA THR A 155 3.46 21.58 1.80
C THR A 155 3.25 22.35 0.50
N ASP A 156 3.84 21.91 -0.61
CA ASP A 156 3.65 22.56 -1.91
C ASP A 156 2.21 22.43 -2.40
N SER A 157 1.59 21.24 -2.27
CA SER A 157 0.17 21.05 -2.58
C SER A 157 -0.75 21.91 -1.69
N VAL A 158 -0.45 22.02 -0.39
CA VAL A 158 -1.22 22.89 0.53
C VAL A 158 -1.07 24.38 0.18
N VAL A 159 0.14 24.81 -0.19
CA VAL A 159 0.40 26.20 -0.64
C VAL A 159 -0.31 26.48 -1.97
N GLN A 160 -0.29 25.54 -2.92
CA GLN A 160 -0.99 25.66 -4.20
C GLN A 160 -2.52 25.72 -4.00
N HIS A 161 -3.10 24.86 -3.16
CA HIS A 161 -4.54 24.92 -2.85
C HIS A 161 -4.93 26.24 -2.15
N ARG A 162 -4.08 26.79 -1.27
CA ARG A 162 -4.31 28.12 -0.67
C ARG A 162 -4.20 29.27 -1.68
N ARG A 163 -3.29 29.20 -2.65
CA ARG A 163 -3.17 30.21 -3.71
C ARG A 163 -4.40 30.22 -4.64
N VAL A 164 -4.96 29.04 -4.94
CA VAL A 164 -6.21 28.96 -5.72
C VAL A 164 -7.41 29.44 -4.90
N GLY A 165 -7.44 29.19 -3.59
CA GLY A 165 -8.49 29.68 -2.69
C GLY A 165 -8.44 31.19 -2.37
N ASN A 166 -7.27 31.83 -2.51
CA ASN A 166 -7.09 33.27 -2.28
C ASN A 166 -6.97 34.09 -3.58
N ALA A 167 -7.28 33.52 -4.75
CA ALA A 167 -7.47 34.30 -5.95
C ALA A 167 -8.74 35.16 -5.76
N ALA A 168 -8.55 36.42 -5.36
CA ALA A 168 -9.61 37.41 -5.30
C ALA A 168 -10.34 37.44 -6.65
N LEU A 169 -11.67 37.24 -6.60
CA LEU A 169 -12.56 37.45 -7.74
C LEU A 169 -12.23 38.83 -8.34
N PRO A 170 -12.00 38.96 -9.66
CA PRO A 170 -11.83 40.27 -10.26
C PRO A 170 -13.10 41.07 -10.01
N ALA A 171 -12.93 42.28 -9.47
CA ALA A 171 -14.02 43.21 -9.20
C ALA A 171 -14.79 43.46 -10.50
N SER A 172 -15.99 42.88 -10.61
CA SER A 172 -16.89 43.13 -11.73
C SER A 172 -17.25 44.61 -11.74
N SER A 173 -16.83 45.31 -12.80
CA SER A 173 -17.24 46.67 -13.10
C SER A 173 -18.76 46.77 -13.08
N ARG A 174 -19.32 47.52 -12.12
CA ARG A 174 -20.74 47.88 -12.13
C ARG A 174 -20.98 48.80 -13.31
N ARG A 175 -21.60 48.30 -14.39
CA ARG A 175 -22.30 49.15 -15.35
C ARG A 175 -23.61 49.58 -14.69
N ALA A 176 -23.83 50.89 -14.62
CA ALA A 176 -25.09 51.46 -14.20
C ALA A 176 -26.16 51.14 -15.24
N GLU A 177 -27.24 50.48 -14.82
CA GLU A 177 -28.45 50.34 -15.64
C GLU A 177 -29.28 51.64 -15.56
N PRO A 178 -29.85 52.13 -16.67
CA PRO A 178 -30.73 53.29 -16.65
C PRO A 178 -32.11 52.91 -16.11
N ARG A 179 -32.64 53.75 -15.20
CA ARG A 179 -34.01 53.64 -14.66
C ARG A 179 -35.06 53.72 -15.77
N PRO A 180 -36.14 52.91 -15.74
CA PRO A 180 -37.23 53.04 -16.70
C PRO A 180 -38.13 54.24 -16.35
N SER A 181 -38.38 55.08 -17.35
CA SER A 181 -39.28 56.23 -17.31
C SER A 181 -40.75 55.78 -17.25
N LEU A 182 -41.47 56.23 -16.22
CA LEU A 182 -42.92 56.14 -16.11
C LEU A 182 -43.58 56.99 -17.22
N LYS A 183 -44.43 56.39 -18.05
CA LYS A 183 -45.36 57.13 -18.93
C LYS A 183 -46.71 57.31 -18.24
N PRO A 184 -47.42 58.43 -18.46
CA PRO A 184 -48.72 58.71 -17.85
C PRO A 184 -49.83 57.92 -18.56
N GLY A 185 -50.88 57.61 -17.80
CA GLY A 185 -52.00 56.80 -18.23
C GLY A 185 -52.94 57.45 -19.24
N ASN A 186 -53.91 56.67 -19.71
CA ASN A 186 -55.18 57.20 -20.18
C ASN A 186 -56.32 56.20 -20.01
N SER A 187 -57.46 56.76 -19.63
CA SER A 187 -58.75 56.13 -19.31
C SER A 187 -59.44 55.50 -20.53
N ALA A 188 -60.21 54.44 -20.27
CA ALA A 188 -61.55 54.19 -20.79
C ALA A 188 -62.26 53.23 -19.83
#